data_AF-A0A1I7YIQ8-F1
#
_entry.id   AF-A0A1I7YIQ8-F1
#
_cell.length_a   1.000
_cell.length_b   1.000
_cell.length_c   1.000
_cell.angle_alpha   90.00
_cell.angle_beta   90.00
_cell.angle_gamma   90.00
#
_symmetry.space_group_name_H-M   'P 1'
#
loop_
_entity.id
_entity.type
_entity.pdbx_description
1 polymer ?
#
loop_
_entity_poly.entity_id
_entity_poly.type
_entity_poly.pdbx_seq_one_letter_code
_entity_poly.pdbx_strand_id
1 'polypeptide(L)'
;MNGEQRNLSPAESNQTFRIVLSHVLVTTSWNAKTQNMLYDLNPDLILSAHDHVAVVYSRRARGDVHFERLTAPDLPNTVRFLSSSRHPRIELQYPTCSYRMGVKDMGFGVVQIGVVEGGKSLNVVSSLIWLPSRFHQLYLYAVVVVLVAICTVIRRVCCRAQKHVIYERLKLF
;
A
#
# COMPACT_ATOMS: atom_id res chain seq x y z
N MET A 1 20.35 26.65 -15.64
CA MET A 1 19.00 26.91 -16.16
C MET A 1 18.16 27.43 -14.99
N ASN A 2 18.00 28.74 -14.90
CA ASN A 2 17.29 29.40 -13.80
C ASN A 2 15.80 29.41 -14.15
N GLY A 3 15.02 28.51 -13.54
CA GLY A 3 13.58 28.50 -13.66
C GLY A 3 12.98 29.55 -12.72
N GLU A 4 12.61 30.71 -13.26
CA GLU A 4 11.79 31.69 -12.54
C GLU A 4 10.44 31.07 -12.17
N GLN A 5 10.12 31.06 -10.87
CA GLN A 5 8.80 30.73 -10.39
C GLN A 5 7.89 31.96 -10.55
N ARG A 6 6.90 31.87 -11.44
CA ARG A 6 5.82 32.87 -11.54
C ARG A 6 4.74 32.55 -10.50
N ASN A 7 4.65 33.38 -9.47
CA ASN A 7 3.53 33.36 -8.52
C ASN A 7 2.28 33.96 -9.19
N LEU A 8 1.21 33.17 -9.30
CA LEU A 8 -0.03 33.54 -10.01
C LEU A 8 -1.17 34.01 -9.09
N SER A 9 -0.90 34.38 -7.83
CA SER A 9 -1.93 34.92 -6.93
C SER A 9 -1.39 36.06 -6.05
N PRO A 10 -2.20 37.10 -5.79
CA PRO A 10 -1.82 38.19 -4.90
C PRO A 10 -1.81 37.69 -3.44
N ALA A 11 -0.82 38.18 -2.70
CA ALA A 11 -0.50 37.76 -1.34
C ALA A 11 -1.56 38.25 -0.34
N GLU A 12 -2.53 37.40 -0.04
CA GLU A 12 -3.25 37.45 1.24
C GLU A 12 -2.63 36.44 2.21
N SER A 13 -2.59 36.79 3.50
CA SER A 13 -1.78 36.16 4.57
C SER A 13 -1.60 34.64 4.39
N ASN A 14 -0.41 34.26 3.91
CA ASN A 14 -0.17 32.98 3.25
C ASN A 14 0.03 31.84 4.26
N GLN A 15 -1.05 31.32 4.83
CA GLN A 15 -1.02 30.07 5.58
C GLN A 15 -0.85 28.91 4.59
N THR A 16 0.42 28.61 4.28
CA THR A 16 0.80 27.57 3.31
C THR A 16 0.81 26.21 3.99
N PHE A 17 0.03 25.26 3.47
CA PHE A 17 0.08 23.86 3.88
C PHE A 17 1.08 23.09 3.03
N ARG A 18 1.96 22.33 3.67
CA ARG A 18 3.05 21.62 3.00
C ARG A 18 2.83 20.12 3.04
N ILE A 19 2.50 19.56 1.87
CA ILE A 19 2.39 18.12 1.67
C ILE A 19 3.66 17.62 1.00
N VAL A 20 4.31 16.63 1.61
CA VAL A 20 5.45 15.92 1.02
C VAL A 20 4.99 14.56 0.54
N LEU A 21 5.32 14.24 -0.70
CA LEU A 21 5.12 12.92 -1.27
C LEU A 21 6.47 12.23 -1.35
N SER A 22 6.57 11.03 -0.78
CA SER A 22 7.78 10.22 -0.84
C SER A 22 7.38 8.78 -1.16
N HIS A 23 8.16 8.08 -1.98
CA HIS A 23 7.91 6.64 -2.13
C HIS A 23 8.30 5.89 -0.86
N VAL A 24 9.46 6.24 -0.27
CA VAL A 24 10.05 5.61 0.92
C VAL A 24 9.67 6.34 2.20
N LEU A 25 9.76 5.64 3.33
CA LEU A 25 9.54 6.24 4.65
C LEU A 25 10.63 7.28 4.96
N VAL A 26 10.21 8.48 5.37
CA VAL A 26 11.15 9.59 5.66
C VAL A 26 11.20 9.93 7.14
N THR A 27 10.09 9.75 7.87
CA THR A 27 9.99 10.05 9.31
C THR A 27 10.81 9.06 10.14
N THR A 28 10.92 7.82 9.68
CA THR A 28 11.74 6.76 10.30
C THR A 28 13.18 6.75 9.80
N SER A 29 13.54 7.59 8.82
CA SER A 29 14.91 7.59 8.26
C SER A 29 15.91 8.17 9.26
N TRP A 30 17.02 7.47 9.51
CA TRP A 30 18.08 7.92 10.41
C TRP A 30 19.12 8.80 9.69
N ASN A 31 18.93 9.04 8.39
CA ASN A 31 19.87 9.82 7.58
C ASN A 31 19.77 11.32 7.91
N ALA A 32 20.87 11.92 8.37
CA ALA A 32 20.96 13.34 8.70
C ALA A 32 20.52 14.27 7.54
N LYS A 33 20.80 13.90 6.29
CA LYS A 33 20.37 14.68 5.12
C LYS A 33 18.85 14.68 4.97
N THR A 34 18.21 13.53 5.14
CA THR A 34 16.74 13.40 5.11
C THR A 34 16.12 14.16 6.27
N GLN A 35 16.72 14.09 7.45
CA GLN A 35 16.25 14.82 8.62
C GLN A 35 16.36 16.34 8.42
N ASN A 36 17.49 16.84 7.94
CA ASN A 36 17.67 18.27 7.64
C ASN A 36 16.67 18.74 6.57
N MET A 37 16.48 17.98 5.50
CA MET A 37 15.44 18.27 4.50
C MET A 37 14.04 18.35 5.12
N LEU A 38 13.69 17.42 6.02
CA LEU A 38 12.40 17.47 6.72
C LEU A 38 12.31 18.67 7.67
N TYR A 39 13.40 19.06 8.33
CA TYR A 39 13.46 20.27 9.15
C TYR A 39 13.23 21.53 8.29
N ASP A 40 13.92 21.66 7.17
CA ASP A 40 13.84 22.81 6.27
C ASP A 40 12.48 22.93 5.59
N LEU A 41 11.95 21.81 5.08
CA LEU A 41 10.63 21.78 4.45
C LEU A 41 9.51 21.99 5.47
N ASN A 42 9.71 21.56 6.71
CA ASN A 42 8.72 21.55 7.78
C ASN A 42 7.31 21.13 7.29
N PRO A 43 7.17 19.88 6.80
CA PRO A 43 5.92 19.41 6.25
C PRO A 43 4.85 19.26 7.32
N ASP A 44 3.63 19.57 6.93
CA ASP A 44 2.43 19.36 7.73
C ASP A 44 1.90 17.92 7.58
N LEU A 45 2.03 17.37 6.37
CA LEU A 45 1.61 16.01 6.03
C LEU A 45 2.63 15.35 5.11
N ILE A 46 2.99 14.11 5.42
CA ILE A 46 3.82 13.28 4.57
C ILE A 46 2.98 12.09 4.10
N LEU A 47 2.94 11.84 2.80
CA LEU A 47 2.33 10.64 2.23
C LEU A 47 3.43 9.74 1.69
N SER A 48 3.41 8.47 2.09
CA SER A 48 4.40 7.50 1.67
C SER A 48 3.83 6.12 1.33
N ALA A 49 4.71 5.25 0.82
CA ALA A 49 4.39 3.89 0.44
C ALA A 49 5.61 2.98 0.72
N HIS A 50 6.00 2.13 -0.23
CA HIS A 50 7.14 1.20 -0.21
C HIS A 50 6.86 -0.17 0.39
N ASP A 51 6.54 -0.28 1.68
CA ASP A 51 6.50 -1.58 2.35
C ASP A 51 5.22 -2.39 2.08
N HIS A 52 4.31 -1.83 1.27
CA HIS A 52 2.99 -2.39 0.95
C HIS A 52 2.09 -2.59 2.17
N VAL A 53 2.24 -1.71 3.16
CA VAL A 53 1.48 -1.75 4.41
C VAL A 53 0.79 -0.41 4.61
N ALA A 54 -0.32 -0.42 5.33
CA ALA A 54 -0.97 0.80 5.76
C ALA A 54 -0.54 1.11 7.20
N VAL A 55 0.16 2.21 7.41
CA VAL A 55 0.68 2.60 8.73
C VAL A 55 0.62 4.12 8.87
N VAL A 56 0.23 4.59 10.06
CA VAL A 56 0.34 5.99 10.45
C VAL A 56 1.54 6.14 11.37
N TYR A 57 2.48 6.99 10.99
CA TYR A 57 3.61 7.38 11.81
C TYR A 57 3.35 8.77 12.36
N SER A 58 3.64 8.97 13.65
CA SER A 58 3.65 10.28 14.28
C SER A 58 4.98 10.49 15.00
N ARG A 59 5.61 11.64 14.74
CA ARG A 59 6.91 11.98 15.34
C ARG A 59 6.91 13.41 15.85
N ARG A 60 7.25 13.58 17.14
CA ARG A 60 7.51 14.90 17.73
C ARG A 60 8.94 15.35 17.38
N ALA A 61 9.16 16.66 17.29
CA ALA A 61 10.38 17.29 16.75
C ALA A 61 11.72 16.78 17.35
N ARG A 62 11.70 16.19 18.56
CA ARG A 62 12.83 15.51 19.23
C ARG A 62 12.34 14.38 20.16
N GLY A 63 11.62 13.39 19.63
CA GLY A 63 11.12 12.27 20.42
C GLY A 63 10.94 10.98 19.64
N ASP A 64 10.44 9.97 20.34
CA ASP A 64 10.14 8.64 19.79
C ASP A 64 9.16 8.71 18.62
N VAL A 65 9.31 7.77 17.70
CA VAL A 65 8.38 7.57 16.58
C VAL A 65 7.30 6.61 17.05
N HIS A 66 6.06 7.09 17.13
CA HIS A 66 4.91 6.21 17.34
C HIS A 66 4.35 5.79 15.98
N PHE A 67 3.98 4.52 15.85
CA PHE A 67 3.36 4.01 14.65
C PHE A 67 2.12 3.18 14.97
N GLU A 68 1.10 3.30 14.14
CA GLU A 68 -0.13 2.53 14.22
C GLU A 68 -0.39 1.85 12.87
N ARG A 69 -0.45 0.52 12.87
CA ARG A 69 -0.68 -0.26 11.66
C ARG A 69 -2.18 -0.41 11.43
N LEU A 70 -2.63 -0.05 10.24
CA LEU A 70 -4.00 -0.20 9.81
C LEU A 70 -4.15 -1.51 9.04
N THR A 71 -4.98 -2.42 9.54
CA THR A 71 -5.26 -3.72 8.88
C THR A 71 -6.69 -3.78 8.35
N ALA A 72 -6.92 -4.67 7.39
CA ALA A 72 -8.17 -4.80 6.67
C ALA A 72 -9.43 -5.32 7.43
N PRO A 73 -9.43 -5.95 8.63
CA PRO A 73 -10.57 -6.78 9.01
C PRO A 73 -11.93 -6.07 9.17
N ASP A 74 -12.07 -4.97 9.90
CA ASP A 74 -13.42 -4.51 10.28
C ASP A 74 -13.49 -2.99 10.58
N LEU A 75 -14.29 -2.24 9.79
CA LEU A 75 -14.69 -0.81 9.96
C LEU A 75 -13.78 0.31 9.39
N PRO A 76 -14.32 1.54 9.20
CA PRO A 76 -13.68 2.54 8.36
C PRO A 76 -12.40 3.02 9.02
N ASN A 77 -11.25 2.59 8.48
CA ASN A 77 -9.92 3.04 8.85
C ASN A 77 -9.73 4.50 8.45
N THR A 78 -10.49 5.37 9.08
CA THR A 78 -10.53 6.80 8.85
C THR A 78 -9.74 7.46 9.97
N VAL A 79 -8.51 7.82 9.67
CA VAL A 79 -7.63 8.54 10.59
C VAL A 79 -7.91 10.01 10.43
N ARG A 80 -8.27 10.67 11.53
CA ARG A 80 -8.51 12.12 11.58
C ARG A 80 -7.48 12.77 12.47
N PHE A 81 -6.83 13.81 11.95
CA PHE A 81 -5.92 14.59 12.76
C PHE A 81 -5.96 16.06 12.35
N LEU A 82 -5.63 16.90 13.33
CA LEU A 82 -5.46 18.32 13.12
C LEU A 82 -3.99 18.59 12.81
N SER A 83 -3.72 19.06 11.60
CA SER A 83 -2.38 19.48 11.23
C SER A 83 -2.18 20.96 11.59
N SER A 84 -1.16 21.22 12.40
CA SER A 84 -0.73 22.57 12.77
C SER A 84 0.74 22.54 13.18
N SER A 85 1.44 23.66 13.08
CA SER A 85 2.87 23.79 13.39
C SER A 85 3.28 23.39 14.83
N ARG A 86 2.32 23.28 15.75
CA ARG A 86 2.53 22.78 17.13
C ARG A 86 2.35 21.26 17.29
N HIS A 87 1.84 20.56 16.29
CA HIS A 87 1.49 19.14 16.35
C HIS A 87 2.65 18.26 15.86
N PRO A 88 2.71 16.97 16.26
CA PRO A 88 3.68 16.03 15.73
C PRO A 88 3.57 15.92 14.20
N ARG A 89 4.70 15.69 13.53
CA ARG A 89 4.74 15.40 12.10
C ARG A 89 4.08 14.05 11.87
N ILE A 90 3.13 14.02 10.92
CA ILE A 90 2.38 12.82 10.59
C ILE A 90 2.79 12.34 9.21
N GLU A 91 3.13 11.06 9.12
CA GLU A 91 3.38 10.35 7.87
C GLU A 91 2.38 9.22 7.71
N LEU A 92 1.62 9.29 6.62
CA LEU A 92 0.64 8.28 6.22
C LEU A 92 1.25 7.38 5.16
N GLN A 93 1.52 6.14 5.53
CA GLN A 93 1.97 5.10 4.61
C GLN A 93 0.76 4.35 4.06
N TYR A 94 0.67 4.25 2.73
CA TYR A 94 -0.42 3.55 2.05
C TYR A 94 -0.03 2.15 1.59
N PRO A 95 -0.98 1.20 1.60
CA PRO A 95 -0.75 -0.14 1.09
C PRO A 95 -0.61 -0.10 -0.43
N THR A 96 -0.08 -1.18 -1.00
CA THR A 96 -0.06 -1.33 -2.46
C THR A 96 -1.45 -1.61 -3.01
N CYS A 97 -1.73 -1.11 -4.21
CA CYS A 97 -2.88 -1.52 -5.00
C CYS A 97 -2.54 -2.64 -6.00
N SER A 98 -1.26 -3.06 -6.06
CA SER A 98 -0.78 -4.01 -7.06
C SER A 98 -0.69 -5.43 -6.52
N TYR A 99 -1.43 -6.34 -7.15
CA TYR A 99 -1.41 -7.77 -6.86
C TYR A 99 -0.04 -8.44 -7.05
N ARG A 100 0.85 -7.86 -7.87
CA ARG A 100 2.18 -8.43 -8.16
C ARG A 100 3.10 -8.46 -6.93
N MET A 101 2.76 -7.72 -5.88
CA MET A 101 3.60 -7.61 -4.68
C MET A 101 3.34 -8.73 -3.66
N GLY A 102 2.35 -9.58 -3.88
CA GLY A 102 2.14 -10.78 -3.06
C GLY A 102 1.74 -10.50 -1.61
N VAL A 103 1.07 -9.38 -1.34
CA VAL A 103 0.57 -9.05 0.01
C VAL A 103 -0.94 -9.22 0.11
N LYS A 104 -1.43 -9.66 1.28
CA LYS A 104 -2.85 -9.92 1.52
C LYS A 104 -3.68 -8.62 1.54
N ASP A 105 -3.19 -7.63 2.27
CA ASP A 105 -3.91 -6.39 2.53
C ASP A 105 -3.49 -5.34 1.49
N MET A 106 -4.32 -5.18 0.46
CA MET A 106 -4.11 -4.22 -0.62
C MET A 106 -5.21 -3.17 -0.57
N GLY A 107 -4.90 -1.93 -0.94
CA GLY A 107 -5.85 -0.84 -0.80
C GLY A 107 -5.54 0.36 -1.69
N PHE A 108 -6.53 1.24 -1.84
CA PHE A 108 -6.32 2.61 -2.26
C PHE A 108 -6.38 3.53 -1.05
N GLY A 109 -5.43 4.46 -0.96
CA GLY A 109 -5.47 5.57 -0.01
C GLY A 109 -6.34 6.70 -0.52
N VAL A 110 -7.20 7.23 0.34
CA VAL A 110 -7.96 8.44 0.08
C VAL A 110 -7.65 9.45 1.17
N VAL A 111 -7.24 10.65 0.78
CA VAL A 111 -6.98 11.75 1.72
C VAL A 111 -7.90 12.90 1.38
N GLN A 112 -8.68 13.31 2.37
CA GLN A 112 -9.48 14.52 2.34
C GLN A 112 -8.85 15.55 3.28
N ILE A 113 -8.67 16.76 2.78
CA ILE A 113 -8.10 17.89 3.51
C ILE A 113 -9.17 18.96 3.60
N GLY A 114 -9.55 19.34 4.83
CA GLY A 114 -10.50 20.42 5.10
C GLY A 114 -9.85 21.52 5.92
N VAL A 115 -10.12 22.78 5.58
CA VAL A 115 -9.66 23.95 6.34
C VAL A 115 -10.59 24.18 7.52
N VAL A 116 -10.05 24.33 8.73
CA VAL A 116 -10.83 24.55 9.96
C VAL A 116 -10.28 25.79 10.69
N GLU A 117 -11.17 26.54 11.36
CA GLU A 117 -10.84 27.72 12.18
C GLU A 117 -10.10 28.84 11.42
N GLY A 118 -10.75 29.42 10.40
CA GLY A 118 -10.26 30.66 9.77
C GLY A 118 -8.86 30.56 9.12
N GLY A 119 -8.47 29.36 8.68
CA GLY A 119 -7.20 29.10 7.98
C GLY A 119 -6.07 28.52 8.86
N LYS A 120 -6.22 28.53 10.19
CA LYS A 120 -5.10 28.23 11.11
C LYS A 120 -4.84 26.75 11.34
N SER A 121 -5.80 25.89 11.01
CA SER A 121 -5.70 24.45 11.23
C SER A 121 -6.33 23.69 10.07
N LEU A 122 -5.80 22.50 9.79
CA LEU A 122 -6.32 21.62 8.75
C LEU A 122 -6.77 20.31 9.36
N ASN A 123 -8.02 19.95 9.10
CA ASN A 123 -8.56 18.63 9.41
C ASN A 123 -8.23 17.71 8.24
N VAL A 124 -7.32 16.78 8.48
CA VAL A 124 -6.96 15.75 7.51
C VAL A 124 -7.68 14.47 7.89
N VAL A 125 -8.45 13.95 6.95
CA VAL A 125 -9.21 12.72 7.05
C VAL A 125 -8.64 11.75 6.02
N SER A 126 -7.95 10.71 6.48
CA SER A 126 -7.39 9.68 5.63
C SER A 126 -8.17 8.39 5.78
N SER A 127 -8.65 7.83 4.68
CA SER A 127 -9.39 6.56 4.64
C SER A 127 -8.73 5.57 3.69
N LEU A 128 -8.96 4.27 3.92
CA LEU A 128 -8.47 3.18 3.08
C LEU A 128 -9.64 2.46 2.43
N ILE A 129 -9.55 2.28 1.11
CA ILE A 129 -10.46 1.44 0.33
C ILE A 129 -9.75 0.11 0.11
N TRP A 130 -10.08 -0.90 0.92
CA TRP A 130 -9.47 -2.22 0.83
C TRP A 130 -9.93 -2.97 -0.42
N LEU A 131 -8.97 -3.57 -1.13
CA LEU A 131 -9.24 -4.48 -2.24
C LEU A 131 -9.43 -5.91 -1.72
N PRO A 132 -10.31 -6.70 -2.34
CA PRO A 132 -10.46 -8.10 -1.98
C PRO A 132 -9.18 -8.89 -2.24
N SER A 133 -8.83 -9.75 -1.29
CA SER A 133 -7.70 -10.68 -1.43
C SER A 133 -7.97 -11.73 -2.51
N ARG A 134 -7.03 -11.88 -3.45
CA ARG A 134 -7.09 -12.88 -4.54
C ARG A 134 -6.38 -14.19 -4.21
N PHE A 135 -5.78 -14.33 -3.02
CA PHE A 135 -5.08 -15.56 -2.63
C PHE A 135 -6.00 -16.78 -2.62
N HIS A 136 -7.27 -16.61 -2.25
CA HIS A 136 -8.26 -17.69 -2.32
C HIS A 136 -8.49 -18.19 -3.75
N GLN A 137 -8.55 -17.27 -4.72
CA GLN A 137 -8.72 -17.62 -6.15
C GLN A 137 -7.47 -18.32 -6.68
N LEU A 138 -6.28 -17.84 -6.30
CA LEU A 138 -5.01 -18.46 -6.68
C LEU A 138 -4.88 -19.89 -6.12
N TYR A 139 -5.27 -20.10 -4.87
CA TYR A 139 -5.31 -21.43 -4.26
C TYR A 139 -6.27 -22.37 -5.02
N LEU A 140 -7.47 -21.89 -5.36
CA LEU A 140 -8.44 -22.66 -6.14
C LEU A 140 -7.88 -23.03 -7.52
N TYR A 141 -7.21 -22.11 -8.21
CA TYR A 141 -6.56 -22.40 -9.49
C TYR A 141 -5.46 -23.46 -9.34
N ALA A 142 -4.64 -23.39 -8.29
CA ALA A 142 -3.64 -24.42 -8.03
C ALA A 142 -4.27 -25.81 -7.82
N VAL A 143 -5.37 -25.89 -7.06
CA VAL A 143 -6.12 -27.14 -6.87
C VAL A 143 -6.64 -27.69 -8.20
N VAL A 144 -7.24 -26.86 -9.04
CA VAL A 144 -7.76 -27.27 -10.36
C VAL A 144 -6.63 -27.80 -11.26
N VAL A 145 -5.49 -27.10 -11.30
CA VAL A 145 -4.32 -27.52 -12.08
C VAL A 145 -3.81 -28.89 -11.61
N VAL A 146 -3.74 -29.12 -10.29
CA VAL A 146 -3.33 -30.41 -9.72
C VAL A 146 -4.33 -31.51 -10.09
N LEU A 147 -5.64 -31.27 -9.99
CA LEU A 147 -6.66 -32.25 -10.38
C LEU A 147 -6.58 -32.62 -11.86
N VAL A 148 -6.42 -31.63 -12.74
CA VAL A 148 -6.24 -31.87 -14.18
C VAL A 148 -4.98 -32.69 -14.43
N ALA A 149 -3.87 -32.34 -13.78
CA ALA A 149 -2.62 -33.11 -13.89
C ALA A 149 -2.82 -34.57 -13.47
N ILE A 150 -3.45 -34.83 -12.32
CA ILE A 150 -3.77 -36.18 -11.84
C ILE A 150 -4.63 -36.94 -12.87
N CYS A 151 -5.72 -36.33 -13.34
CA CYS A 151 -6.59 -36.94 -14.36
C CYS A 151 -5.82 -37.29 -15.65
N THR A 152 -4.93 -36.41 -16.11
CA THR A 152 -4.12 -36.69 -17.31
C THR A 152 -3.15 -37.84 -17.10
N VAL A 153 -2.52 -37.94 -15.92
CA VAL A 153 -1.61 -39.05 -15.58
C VAL A 153 -2.37 -40.37 -15.51
N ILE A 154 -3.51 -40.41 -14.80
CA ILE A 154 -4.37 -41.60 -14.71
C ILE A 154 -4.77 -42.05 -16.11
N ARG A 155 -5.24 -41.14 -16.96
CA ARG A 155 -5.62 -41.47 -18.34
C ARG A 155 -4.45 -42.07 -19.12
N ARG A 156 -3.23 -41.52 -18.99
CA ARG A 156 -2.05 -42.05 -19.68
C ARG A 156 -1.69 -43.46 -19.20
N VAL A 157 -1.75 -43.72 -17.90
CA VAL A 157 -1.48 -45.04 -17.31
C VAL A 157 -2.54 -46.06 -17.75
N CYS A 158 -3.81 -45.73 -17.63
CA CYS A 158 -4.91 -46.62 -18.05
C CYS A 158 -4.86 -46.91 -19.55
N CYS A 159 -4.63 -45.91 -20.42
CA CYS A 159 -4.48 -46.14 -21.85
C CYS A 159 -3.26 -47.00 -22.19
N ARG A 160 -2.14 -46.87 -21.47
CA ARG A 160 -0.97 -47.74 -21.65
C ARG A 160 -1.28 -49.18 -21.24
N ALA A 161 -1.94 -49.38 -20.11
CA ALA A 161 -2.35 -50.70 -19.64
C ALA A 161 -3.31 -51.38 -20.63
N GLN A 162 -4.31 -50.65 -21.14
CA GLN A 162 -5.23 -51.18 -22.16
C GLN A 162 -4.51 -51.58 -23.46
N LYS A 163 -3.58 -50.75 -23.96
CA LYS A 163 -2.78 -51.08 -25.14
C LYS A 163 -1.93 -52.34 -24.93
N HIS A 164 -1.35 -52.52 -23.74
CA HIS A 164 -0.57 -53.71 -23.40
C HIS A 164 -1.43 -54.99 -23.41
N VAL A 165 -2.61 -54.95 -22.80
CA VAL A 165 -3.54 -56.11 -22.78
C VAL A 165 -4.02 -56.48 -24.19
N ILE A 166 -4.31 -55.49 -25.04
CA ILE A 166 -4.72 -55.75 -26.44
C ILE A 166 -3.57 -56.37 -27.24
N TYR A 167 -2.34 -55.88 -27.06
CA TYR A 167 -1.17 -56.39 -27.77
C TYR A 167 -0.85 -57.85 -27.42
N GLU A 168 -0.97 -58.23 -26.16
CA GLU A 168 -0.77 -59.62 -25.72
C GLU A 168 -1.87 -60.57 -26.24
N ARG A 169 -3.12 -60.09 -26.41
CA ARG A 169 -4.18 -60.91 -27.05
C ARG A 169 -3.95 -61.12 -28.54
N LEU A 170 -3.36 -60.16 -29.26
CA LEU A 170 -3.08 -60.25 -30.69
C LEU A 170 -1.90 -61.18 -31.02
N LYS A 171 -0.96 -61.42 -30.10
CA LYS A 171 0.14 -62.38 -30.28
C LYS A 171 -0.29 -63.86 -30.15
N LEU A 172 -1.48 -64.11 -29.58
CA LEU A 172 -2.01 -65.45 -29.34
C LEU A 172 -2.88 -65.97 -30.50
N PHE A 173 -3.03 -65.18 -31.57
CA PHE A 173 -3.63 -65.56 -32.85
C PHE A 173 -2.57 -65.55 -33.94
#